data_AF-A0A945NTP2-F1
#
_entry.id   AF-A0A945NTP2-F1
#
_cell.length_a   1.000
_cell.length_b   1.000
_cell.length_c   1.000
_cell.angle_alpha   90.00
_cell.angle_beta   90.00
_cell.angle_gamma   90.00
#
_symmetry.space_group_name_H-M   'P 1'
#
loop_
_entity.id
_entity.type
_entity.pdbx_description
1 polymer ?
#
loop_
_entity_poly.entity_id
_entity_poly.type
_entity_poly.pdbx_seq_one_letter_code
_entity_poly.pdbx_strand_id
1 'polypeptide(L)' 'MVFPDGTHALDNVSINIDPGEFVTVVGPSGCGKSTLLRIASGLETHTGGECNVDRDSIG' A
#
# COMPACT_ATOMS: atom_id res chain seq x y z
N MET A 1 5.68 -4.28 5.72
CA MET A 1 7.11 -4.11 6.06
C MET A 1 7.21 -3.92 7.56
N VAL A 2 8.12 -4.63 8.21
CA VAL A 2 8.49 -4.41 9.61
C VAL A 2 9.95 -4.01 9.63
N PHE A 3 10.26 -2.89 10.26
CA PHE A 3 11.62 -2.38 10.41
C PHE A 3 12.38 -3.12 11.52
N PRO A 4 13.73 -3.06 11.57
CA PRO A 4 14.53 -3.81 12.55
C PRO A 4 14.25 -3.45 14.03
N ASP A 5 13.70 -2.26 14.27
CA ASP A 5 13.26 -1.78 15.57
C ASP A 5 11.86 -2.29 15.97
N GLY A 6 11.23 -3.13 15.13
CA GLY A 6 9.88 -3.65 15.33
C GLY A 6 8.79 -2.71 14.82
N THR A 7 9.12 -1.57 14.22
CA THR A 7 8.11 -0.64 13.71
C THR A 7 7.40 -1.23 12.49
N HIS A 8 6.08 -1.30 12.54
CA HIS A 8 5.24 -1.68 11.40
C HIS A 8 5.00 -0.45 10.52
N ALA A 9 5.45 -0.51 9.25
CA ALA A 9 5.25 0.60 8.32
C ALA A 9 3.77 0.83 7.97
N LEU A 10 2.99 -0.26 7.97
CA LEU A 10 1.54 -0.28 7.84
C LEU A 10 1.02 -1.26 8.88
N ASP A 11 -0.01 -0.88 9.61
CA ASP A 11 -0.65 -1.72 10.62
C ASP A 11 -2.17 -1.64 10.47
N ASN A 12 -2.80 -2.81 10.32
CA ASN A 12 -4.24 -2.99 10.13
C ASN A 12 -4.91 -2.00 9.15
N VAL A 13 -4.32 -1.84 7.95
CA VAL A 13 -4.87 -0.99 6.89
C VAL A 13 -5.77 -1.81 5.97
N SER A 14 -6.97 -1.31 5.68
CA SER A 14 -7.89 -1.89 4.68
C SER A 14 -8.39 -0.79 3.76
N ILE A 15 -8.23 -1.00 2.46
CA ILE A 15 -8.68 -0.09 1.41
C ILE A 15 -9.20 -0.90 0.23
N ASN A 16 -10.30 -0.45 -0.36
CA ASN A 16 -10.82 -0.94 -1.63
C ASN A 16 -10.98 0.29 -2.54
N ILE A 17 -10.52 0.20 -3.79
CA ILE A 17 -10.59 1.28 -4.76
C ILE A 17 -11.25 0.70 -6.01
N ASP A 18 -12.39 1.27 -6.38
CA ASP A 18 -13.18 0.79 -7.50
C ASP A 18 -12.70 1.41 -8.84
N PRO A 19 -12.95 0.75 -9.98
CA PRO A 19 -12.59 1.28 -11.29
C PRO A 19 -13.15 2.69 -11.53
N GLY A 20 -12.26 3.62 -11.93
CA GLY A 20 -12.62 5.00 -12.19
C GLY A 20 -12.51 5.94 -10.98
N GLU A 21 -12.21 5.42 -9.79
CA GLU A 21 -11.92 6.26 -8.62
C GLU A 21 -10.55 6.92 -8.71
N PHE A 22 -10.47 8.18 -8.28
CA PHE A 22 -9.22 8.92 -8.13
C PHE A 22 -9.00 9.26 -6.67
N VAL A 23 -8.06 8.56 -6.03
CA VAL A 23 -7.80 8.62 -4.59
C VAL A 23 -6.45 9.26 -4.32
N THR A 24 -6.36 10.09 -3.27
CA THR A 24 -5.08 10.65 -2.79
C THR A 24 -4.80 10.18 -1.36
N VAL A 25 -3.59 9.70 -1.12
CA VAL A 25 -3.13 9.25 0.21
C VAL A 25 -2.36 10.37 0.91
N VAL A 26 -2.89 10.88 2.02
CA VAL A 26 -2.32 12.00 2.79
C VAL A 26 -1.93 11.59 4.21
N GLY A 27 -0.98 12.31 4.80
CA GLY A 27 -0.54 12.08 6.18
C GLY A 27 0.89 12.55 6.46
N PRO A 28 1.30 12.67 7.73
CA PRO A 28 2.63 13.14 8.14
C PRO A 28 3.78 12.34 7.53
N SER A 29 4.99 12.92 7.49
CA SER A 29 6.18 12.16 7.05
C SER A 29 6.38 10.91 7.91
N GLY A 30 6.77 9.80 7.29
CA GLY A 30 7.00 8.52 7.98
C GLY A 30 5.75 7.66 8.26
N CYS A 31 4.53 8.14 8.01
CA CYS A 31 3.31 7.37 8.32
C CYS A 31 2.97 6.22 7.33
N GLY A 32 3.93 5.77 6.50
CA GLY A 32 3.75 4.60 5.63
C GLY A 32 3.14 4.84 4.24
N LYS A 33 2.81 6.09 3.85
CA LYS A 33 2.19 6.39 2.53
C LYS A 33 2.94 5.80 1.33
N SER A 34 4.25 6.07 1.25
CA SER A 34 5.07 5.58 0.15
C SER A 34 5.20 4.06 0.18
N THR A 35 5.21 3.45 1.36
CA THR A 35 5.20 1.99 1.52
C THR A 35 3.88 1.39 1.01
N LEU A 36 2.74 2.00 1.33
CA LEU A 36 1.43 1.58 0.81
C LEU A 36 1.39 1.63 -0.72
N LEU A 37 1.80 2.76 -1.30
CA LEU A 37 1.79 2.93 -2.76
C LEU A 37 2.76 1.97 -3.47
N ARG A 38 3.94 1.68 -2.88
CA ARG A 38 4.89 0.69 -3.42
C ARG A 38 4.33 -0.74 -3.39
N ILE A 39 3.62 -1.10 -2.31
CA ILE A 39 2.95 -2.41 -2.21
C ILE A 39 1.85 -2.51 -3.28
N ALA A 40 0.99 -1.49 -3.38
CA ALA A 40 -0.07 -1.45 -4.38
C ALA A 40 0.47 -1.51 -5.82
N SER A 41 1.60 -0.84 -6.10
CA SER A 41 2.24 -0.89 -7.41
C SER A 41 3.04 -2.19 -7.66
N GLY A 42 3.08 -3.13 -6.71
CA GLY A 42 3.88 -4.35 -6.79
C GLY A 42 5.39 -4.14 -6.75
N LEU A 43 5.86 -2.96 -6.34
CA LEU A 43 7.30 -2.65 -6.18
C LEU A 43 7.86 -3.16 -4.85
N GLU A 44 7.00 -3.53 -3.91
CA GLU A 44 7.39 -4.04 -2.60
C GLU A 44 6.40 -5.09 -2.11
N THR A 45 6.90 -6.12 -1.42
CA THR A 45 6.07 -7.22 -0.91
C THR A 45 5.54 -6.88 0.48
N HIS A 46 4.25 -7.09 0.71
CA HIS A 46 3.65 -6.96 2.05
C HIS A 46 4.18 -8.04 3.00
N THR A 47 4.19 -7.74 4.31
CA THR A 47 4.65 -8.70 5.33
C THR A 47 3.54 -9.65 5.79
N GLY A 48 2.28 -9.26 5.59
CA GLY A 48 1.11 -10.05 5.92
C GLY A 48 -0.14 -9.43 5.32
N GLY A 49 -1.28 -10.11 5.46
CA GLY A 49 -2.51 -9.76 4.76
C GLY A 49 -2.44 -10.09 3.28
N GLU A 50 -3.29 -9.42 2.49
CA GLU A 50 -3.41 -9.63 1.04
C GLU A 50 -3.44 -8.27 0.32
N CYS A 51 -2.91 -8.25 -0.90
CA CYS A 51 -2.98 -7.11 -1.80
C CYS A 51 -3.26 -7.60 -3.22
N ASN A 52 -4.50 -7.39 -3.67
CA ASN A 52 -4.93 -7.74 -5.02
C ASN A 52 -5.09 -6.46 -5.85
N VAL A 53 -4.42 -6.43 -7.00
CA VAL A 53 -4.50 -5.32 -7.95
C VAL A 53 -4.71 -5.95 -9.32
N ASP A 54 -5.75 -5.51 -10.00
CA ASP A 54 -5.98 -5.88 -11.39
C ASP A 54 -4.86 -5.27 -12.24
N ARG A 55 -4.06 -6.14 -12.89
CA ARG A 55 -2.89 -5.75 -13.69
C ARG A 55 -3.15 -5.89 -15.19
N ASP A 56 -4.37 -6.27 -15.59
CA ASP A 56 -4.65 -6.71 -16.97
C ASP A 56 -4.81 -5.57 -17.97
N SER A 57 -4.54 -4.31 -17.60
CA SER A 57 -4.59 -3.18 -18.54
C SER A 57 -3.62 -2.08 -18.15
N ILE A 58 -2.39 -2.19 -18.66
CA ILE A 58 -1.68 -1.00 -19.13
C ILE A 58 -2.09 -0.86 -20.60
N GLY A 59 -2.85 0.19 -20.91
CA GLY A 59 -3.36 0.45 -22.26
C GLY A 59 -2.28 0.49 -23.33
#